data_AF-A0A9D9T8K1-F1
#
_entry.id   AF-A0A9D9T8K1-F1
#
_cell.length_a   1.000
_cell.length_b   1.000
_cell.length_c   1.000
_cell.angle_alpha   90.00
_cell.angle_beta   90.00
_cell.angle_gamma   90.00
#
_symmetry.space_group_name_H-M   'P 1'
#
loop_
_entity.id
_entity.type
_entity.pdbx_description
1 polymer ?
#
loop_
_entity_poly.entity_id
_entity_poly.type
_entity_poly.pdbx_seq_one_letter_code
_entity_poly.pdbx_strand_id
1 'polypeptide(L)' 'MQYLKKYGQRLDSEIAEATGIPLTKVRRSITDMSARGEVTKCSVTRFNGDEKFEGILCRVAGLIPPTSPGRKPGASS' A
#
# COMPACT_ATOMS: atom_id res chain seq x y z
N MET A 1 -3.76 10.41 -6.06
CA MET A 1 -3.66 8.93 -5.98
C MET A 1 -5.00 8.29 -5.60
N GLN A 2 -5.98 8.25 -6.50
CA GLN A 2 -7.29 7.63 -6.21
C GLN A 2 -7.17 6.11 -5.98
N TYR A 3 -6.22 5.46 -6.66
CA TYR A 3 -5.96 4.03 -6.55
C TYR A 3 -5.62 3.58 -5.11
N LEU A 4 -4.76 4.32 -4.42
CA LEU A 4 -4.37 4.00 -3.04
C LEU A 4 -5.52 4.13 -2.04
N LYS A 5 -6.46 5.06 -2.25
CA LYS A 5 -7.64 5.22 -1.38
C LYS A 5 -8.60 4.03 -1.47
N LYS A 6 -8.67 3.36 -2.62
CA LYS A 6 -9.55 2.20 -2.84
C LYS A 6 -8.99 0.91 -2.22
N TYR A 7 -7.67 0.70 -2.30
CA TYR A 7 -7.03 -0.55 -1.87
C TYR A 7 -6.31 -0.45 -0.51
N GLY A 8 -6.20 0.76 0.04
CA GLY A 8 -5.59 1.06 1.33
C GLY A 8 -4.06 1.00 1.34
N GLN A 9 -3.49 -0.12 0.92
CA GLN A 9 -2.05 -0.34 0.88
C GLN A 9 -1.66 -1.08 -0.40
N ARG A 10 -0.65 -0.57 -1.13
CA ARG A 10 -0.14 -1.19 -2.38
C ARG A 10 1.37 -1.00 -2.54
N LEU A 11 1.98 -1.91 -3.29
CA LEU A 11 3.38 -1.78 -3.72
C LEU A 11 3.52 -0.72 -4.81
N ASP A 12 4.69 -0.07 -4.86
CA ASP A 12 5.09 0.83 -5.93
C ASP A 12 4.98 0.19 -7.32
N SER A 13 5.32 -1.09 -7.46
CA SER A 13 5.12 -1.84 -8.71
C SER A 13 3.65 -1.96 -9.11
N GLU A 14 2.77 -2.33 -8.17
CA GLU A 14 1.33 -2.45 -8.45
C GLU A 14 0.70 -1.08 -8.79
N ILE A 15 1.19 -0.01 -8.15
CA ILE A 15 0.76 1.36 -8.45
C ILE A 15 1.23 1.75 -9.85
N ALA A 16 2.45 1.42 -10.23
CA ALA A 16 2.99 1.69 -11.56
C ALA A 16 2.16 1.00 -12.65
N GLU A 17 1.89 -0.30 -12.47
CA GLU A 17 1.05 -1.08 -13.39
C GLU A 17 -0.36 -0.53 -13.48
N ALA A 18 -1.02 -0.27 -12.35
CA ALA A 18 -2.40 0.19 -12.34
C ALA A 18 -2.60 1.62 -12.85
N THR A 19 -1.58 2.47 -12.75
CA THR A 19 -1.65 3.87 -13.20
C THR A 19 -1.00 4.11 -14.56
N GLY A 20 -0.29 3.11 -15.12
CA GLY A 20 0.52 3.26 -16.32
C GLY A 20 1.71 4.22 -16.15
N ILE A 21 2.08 4.56 -14.91
CA ILE A 21 3.17 5.49 -14.60
C ILE A 21 4.46 4.68 -14.43
N PRO A 22 5.61 5.13 -14.98
CA PRO A 22 6.89 4.48 -14.76
C PRO A 22 7.25 4.38 -13.26
N LEU A 23 7.82 3.26 -12.84
CA LEU A 23 8.16 2.97 -11.44
C LEU A 23 9.01 4.07 -10.78
N THR A 24 9.97 4.62 -11.51
CA THR A 24 10.83 5.72 -11.04
C THR A 24 10.02 6.98 -10.69
N LYS A 25 9.04 7.31 -11.53
CA LYS A 25 8.14 8.45 -11.31
C LYS A 25 7.16 8.17 -10.16
N VAL A 26 6.68 6.93 -10.02
CA VAL A 26 5.88 6.51 -8.86
C VAL A 26 6.67 6.66 -7.56
N ARG A 27 7.91 6.17 -7.51
CA ARG A 27 8.79 6.29 -6.32
C ARG A 27 9.07 7.74 -5.93
N ARG A 28 9.29 8.62 -6.93
CA ARG A 28 9.45 10.06 -6.70
C ARG A 28 8.18 10.67 -6.09
N SER A 29 7.02 10.40 -6.69
CA SER A 29 5.73 10.88 -6.17
C SER A 29 5.44 10.37 -4.77
N ILE A 30 5.73 9.10 -4.47
CA ILE A 30 5.56 8.53 -3.12
C ILE A 30 6.45 9.26 -2.10
N THR A 31 7.71 9.54 -2.46
CA THR A 31 8.63 10.25 -1.56
C THR A 31 8.17 11.67 -1.28
N ASP A 32 7.71 12.37 -2.31
CA ASP A 32 7.17 13.72 -2.22
C ASP A 32 5.87 13.79 -1.38
N MET A 33 4.91 12.88 -1.63
CA MET A 33 3.70 12.76 -0.79
C MET A 33 4.01 12.35 0.65
N SER A 34 5.06 11.52 0.85
CA SER A 34 5.48 11.09 2.19
C SER A 34 6.11 12.25 2.97
N ALA A 35 6.88 13.11 2.31
CA ALA A 35 7.42 14.33 2.93
C ALA A 35 6.31 15.30 3.38
N ARG A 36 5.17 15.31 2.69
CA ARG A 36 3.98 16.09 3.07
C ARG A 36 3.08 15.40 4.10
N GLY A 37 3.38 14.17 4.51
CA GLY A 37 2.57 13.40 5.45
C GLY A 37 1.26 12.86 4.87
N GLU A 38 1.06 12.90 3.56
CA GLU A 38 -0.14 12.37 2.90
C GLU A 38 -0.13 10.84 2.79
N VAL A 39 1.07 10.25 2.72
CA VAL A 39 1.26 8.81 2.64
C VAL A 39 2.39 8.36 3.56
N THR A 40 2.25 7.16 4.11
CA THR A 40 3.32 6.44 4.79
C THR A 40 3.96 5.47 3.80
N LYS A 41 5.30 5.47 3.74
CA LYS A 41 6.07 4.53 2.92
C LYS A 41 6.90 3.60 3.82
N CYS A 42 6.92 2.32 3.47
CA CYS A 42 7.76 1.32 4.11
C CYS A 42 8.56 0.59 3.05
N SER A 43 9.88 0.54 3.20
CA SER A 43 10.72 -0.35 2.38
C SER A 43 10.42 -1.78 2.78
N VAL A 44 10.17 -2.64 1.80
CA VAL A 44 9.87 -4.05 2.03
C VAL A 44 10.73 -4.92 1.14
N THR A 45 11.21 -6.00 1.74
CA THR A 45 11.81 -7.11 1.03
C THR A 45 10.78 -8.21 0.96
N ARG A 46 10.51 -8.72 -0.23
CA ARG A 46 9.65 -9.89 -0.45
C ARG A 46 10.42 -10.93 -1.24
N PHE A 47 10.01 -12.17 -1.07
CA PHE A 47 10.58 -13.30 -1.77
C PHE A 47 9.48 -13.93 -2.61
N ASN A 48 9.72 -14.12 -3.90
CA ASN A 48 8.85 -14.87 -4.79
C ASN A 48 9.56 -16.17 -5.17
N GLY A 49 9.38 -17.21 -4.34
CA GLY A 49 10.27 -18.37 -4.34
C GLY A 49 11.65 -17.99 -3.83
N ASP A 50 12.69 -18.34 -4.58
CA ASP A 50 14.09 -18.01 -4.25
C ASP A 50 14.50 -16.57 -4.64
N GLU A 51 13.65 -15.86 -5.41
CA GLU A 51 13.99 -14.52 -5.88
C GLU A 51 13.59 -13.44 -4.86
N LYS A 52 14.60 -12.71 -4.37
CA LYS A 52 14.42 -11.55 -3.49
C LYS A 52 14.10 -10.32 -4.33
N PHE A 53 13.01 -9.62 -4.00
CA PHE A 53 12.71 -8.31 -4.53
C PHE A 53 12.55 -7.25 -3.44
N GLU A 54 13.02 -6.05 -3.74
CA GLU A 54 12.86 -4.87 -2.88
C GLU A 54 11.84 -3.91 -3.48
N GLY A 55 10.85 -3.55 -2.69
CA GLY A 55 9.76 -2.67 -3.08
C GLY A 55 9.44 -1.64 -2.02
N ILE A 56 8.55 -0.71 -2.36
CA ILE A 56 8.04 0.29 -1.43
C ILE A 56 6.56 0.05 -1.25
N LEU A 57 6.18 -0.31 -0.03
CA LEU A 57 4.80 -0.39 0.38
C LEU A 57 4.30 1.00 0.76
N CYS A 58 3.20 1.44 0.13
CA CYS A 58 2.63 2.76 0.32
C CYS A 58 1.21 2.66 0.89
N ARG A 59 0.92 3.44 1.94
CA ARG A 59 -0.40 3.54 2.58
C ARG A 59 -0.83 5.00 2.69
N VAL A 60 -2.10 5.31 2.43
CA VAL A 60 -2.64 6.67 2.58
C VAL A 60 -2.84 6.99 4.06
N ALA A 61 -2.38 8.18 4.49
CA ALA A 61 -2.62 8.69 5.84
C ALA A 61 -4.12 9.02 6.02
N GLY A 62 -4.66 8.72 7.21
CA GLY A 62 -6.07 8.99 7.54
C GLY A 62 -7.07 8.01 6.92
N LEU A 63 -6.63 6.98 6.19
CA LEU A 63 -7.53 5.90 5.79
C LEU A 63 -7.70 4.90 6.95
N ILE A 64 -8.85 5.00 7.60
CA ILE A 64 -9.34 4.02 8.57
C ILE A 64 -9.84 2.82 7.75
N PRO A 65 -9.23 1.63 7.87
CA PRO A 65 -9.73 0.46 7.18
C PRO A 65 -11.17 0.16 7.64
N PRO A 66 -12.04 -0.36 6.76
CA PRO A 66 -13.35 -0.81 7.19
C PRO A 66 -13.19 -1.81 8.33
N THR A 67 -14.11 -1.76 9.29
CA THR A 67 -14.14 -2.70 10.41
C THR A 67 -14.01 -4.11 9.85
N SER A 68 -12.94 -4.81 10.23
CA SER A 68 -12.76 -6.21 9.83
C SER A 68 -14.03 -6.96 10.23
N PRO A 69 -14.59 -7.84 9.39
CA PRO A 69 -15.69 -8.69 9.80
C PRO A 69 -15.18 -9.49 11.01
N GLY A 70 -15.61 -9.09 12.21
CA GLY A 70 -15.25 -9.80 13.43
C GLY A 70 -15.76 -11.23 13.31
N ARG A 71 -15.12 -12.17 14.00
CA ARG A 71 -15.82 -13.42 14.35
C ARG A 71 -17.13 -12.98 15.00
N LYS A 72 -18.29 -13.41 14.48
CA LYS A 72 -19.52 -13.39 15.27
C LYS A 72 -19.15 -13.91 16.66
N PRO A 73 -19.52 -13.22 17.76
CA PRO A 73 -19.49 -13.87 19.06
C PRO A 73 -20.22 -15.20 18.85
N GLY A 74 -19.56 -16.32 19.13
CA GLY A 74 -20.26 -17.60 19.21
C GLY A 74 -21.46 -17.37 20.12
N ALA A 75 -22.65 -17.76 19.66
CA ALA A 75 -23.87 -17.60 20.42
C ALA A 75 -23.63 -18.04 21.88
N SER A 76 -24.06 -17.20 22.81
CA SER A 76 -24.10 -17.56 24.22
C SER A 76 -25.05 -18.74 24.40
N SER A 77 -24.51 -19.86 24.86
CA SER A 77 -25.20 -20.96 25.55
C SER A 77 -24.17 -21.95 26.05
#